data_AF-X1GFG7-F1
#
_entry.id   AF-X1GFG7-F1
#
_cell.length_a   1.000
_cell.length_b   1.000
_cell.length_c   1.000
_cell.angle_alpha   90.00
_cell.angle_beta   90.00
_cell.angle_gamma   90.00
#
_symmetry.space_group_name_H-M   'P 1'
#
loop_
_entity.id
_entity.type
_entity.pdbx_description
1 polymer ?
#
loop_
_entity_poly.entity_id
_entity_poly.type
_entity_poly.pdbx_seq_one_letter_code
_entity_poly.pdbx_strand_id
1 'polypeptide(L)'
;PSFVVKVLLGKEYIPAVPLIGTFGLAMFFFVLANILSIYQLSVNELKFLKTLVTATILEIALVTVFHTTLAQVILILLGIALFLFVVNIWYVFLRKAPG
;
A
#
# COMPACT_ATOMS: atom_id res chain seq x y z
N PRO A 1 19.79 -7.66 0.60
CA PRO A 1 19.56 -6.23 0.99
C PRO A 1 20.76 -5.53 1.67
N SER A 2 21.57 -6.22 2.48
CA SER A 2 22.67 -5.61 3.25
C SER A 2 23.79 -4.97 2.41
N PHE A 3 24.08 -5.51 1.20
CA PHE A 3 25.08 -4.94 0.28
C PHE A 3 24.65 -3.57 -0.24
N VAL A 4 23.42 -3.46 -0.77
CA VAL A 4 22.85 -2.21 -1.30
C VAL A 4 22.78 -1.13 -0.22
N VAL A 5 22.34 -1.50 1.00
CA VAL A 5 22.26 -0.56 2.14
C VAL A 5 23.65 -0.07 2.54
N LYS A 6 24.64 -0.96 2.66
CA LYS A 6 26.01 -0.57 3.02
C LYS A 6 26.65 0.38 2.00
N VAL A 7 26.36 0.20 0.71
CA VAL A 7 26.95 0.99 -0.38
C VAL A 7 26.24 2.34 -0.54
N LEU A 8 24.90 2.36 -0.49
CA LEU A 8 24.11 3.56 -0.80
C LEU A 8 23.73 4.39 0.42
N LEU A 9 23.57 3.77 1.59
CA LEU A 9 23.04 4.42 2.80
C LEU A 9 24.08 4.47 3.94
N GLY A 10 25.06 3.57 3.94
CA GLY A 10 26.09 3.48 4.97
C GLY A 10 25.74 2.47 6.09
N LYS A 11 26.75 2.14 6.92
CA LYS A 11 26.62 1.08 7.95
C LYS A 11 25.62 1.42 9.06
N GLU A 12 25.32 2.70 9.27
CA GLU A 12 24.38 3.20 10.27
C GLU A 12 22.93 2.74 10.02
N TYR A 13 22.59 2.41 8.78
CA TYR A 13 21.25 1.95 8.37
C TYR A 13 21.10 0.42 8.36
N ILE A 14 22.10 -0.33 8.83
CA ILE A 14 22.02 -1.79 8.96
C ILE A 14 20.83 -2.23 9.84
N PRO A 15 20.48 -1.55 10.94
CA PRO A 15 19.29 -1.90 11.73
C PRO A 15 17.96 -1.78 10.97
N ALA A 16 17.90 -0.96 9.91
CA ALA A 16 16.69 -0.80 9.08
C ALA A 16 16.56 -1.88 7.99
N VAL A 17 17.61 -2.68 7.75
CA VAL A 17 17.64 -3.74 6.72
C VAL A 17 16.46 -4.72 6.80
N PRO A 18 16.02 -5.20 7.98
CA PRO A 18 14.88 -6.11 8.08
C PRO A 18 13.56 -5.49 7.59
N LEU A 19 13.39 -4.18 7.74
CA LEU A 19 12.18 -3.47 7.37
C LEU A 19 12.03 -3.27 5.86
N ILE A 20 13.14 -3.33 5.11
CA ILE A 20 13.15 -3.18 3.64
C ILE A 20 12.31 -4.27 2.96
N GLY A 21 12.35 -5.50 3.49
CA GLY A 21 11.55 -6.60 2.95
C GLY A 21 10.05 -6.32 3.08
N THR A 22 9.61 -5.96 4.29
CA THR A 22 8.20 -5.63 4.58
C THR A 22 7.75 -4.39 3.83
N PHE A 23 8.59 -3.37 3.72
CA PHE A 23 8.30 -2.17 2.93
C PHE A 23 8.16 -2.51 1.45
N GLY A 24 9.05 -3.35 0.90
CA GLY A 24 8.94 -3.84 -0.48
C GLY A 24 7.63 -4.59 -0.72
N LEU A 25 7.19 -5.41 0.24
CA LEU A 25 5.90 -6.08 0.18
C LEU A 25 4.72 -5.10 0.22
N ALA A 26 4.79 -4.06 1.06
CA ALA A 26 3.78 -3.01 1.10
C ALA A 26 3.68 -2.28 -0.25
N MET A 27 4.82 -1.89 -0.82
CA MET A 27 4.90 -1.23 -2.12
C MET A 27 4.39 -2.13 -3.26
N PHE A 28 4.65 -3.44 -3.20
CA PHE A 28 4.14 -4.40 -4.16
C PHE A 28 2.60 -4.36 -4.24
N PHE A 29 1.90 -4.47 -3.11
CA PHE A 29 0.43 -4.37 -3.09
C PHE A 29 -0.07 -2.98 -3.46
N PHE A 30 0.64 -1.93 -3.03
CA PHE A 30 0.28 -0.55 -3.37
C PHE A 30 0.28 -0.32 -4.89
N VAL A 31 1.32 -0.79 -5.59
CA VAL A 31 1.41 -0.68 -7.05
C VAL A 31 0.30 -1.49 -7.73
N LEU A 32 -0.01 -2.70 -7.25
CA LEU A 32 -1.11 -3.49 -7.79
C LEU A 32 -2.48 -2.78 -7.62
N ALA A 33 -2.74 -2.22 -6.43
CA ALA A 33 -3.95 -1.44 -6.18
C ALA A 33 -4.03 -0.20 -7.10
N ASN A 34 -2.90 0.46 -7.35
CA ASN A 34 -2.81 1.62 -8.24
C ASN A 34 -3.13 1.24 -9.70
N ILE A 35 -2.57 0.14 -10.20
CA ILE A 35 -2.87 -0.37 -11.56
C ILE A 35 -4.38 -0.61 -11.72
N LEU A 36 -5.03 -1.24 -10.73
CA LEU A 36 -6.48 -1.49 -10.76
C LEU A 36 -7.30 -0.20 -10.68
N SER A 37 -6.81 0.80 -9.93
CA SER A 37 -7.43 2.12 -9.84
C SER A 37 -7.38 2.84 -11.19
N ILE A 38 -6.21 2.86 -11.84
CA ILE A 38 -6.03 3.44 -13.18
C ILE A 38 -6.89 2.69 -14.21
N TYR A 39 -6.97 1.36 -14.14
CA TYR A 39 -7.85 0.57 -15.00
C TYR A 39 -9.31 1.00 -14.86
N GLN A 40 -9.82 1.12 -13.63
CA GLN A 40 -11.20 1.53 -13.38
C GLN A 40 -11.49 2.95 -13.88
N LEU A 41 -10.56 3.90 -13.66
CA LEU A 41 -10.66 5.25 -14.23
C LEU A 41 -10.71 5.23 -15.77
N SER A 42 -9.90 4.36 -16.39
CA SER A 42 -9.87 4.22 -17.86
C SER A 42 -11.18 3.71 -18.45
N VAL A 43 -12.03 3.06 -17.65
CA VAL A 43 -13.38 2.61 -18.04
C VAL A 43 -14.50 3.46 -17.43
N ASN A 44 -14.19 4.66 -16.93
CA ASN A 44 -15.10 5.60 -16.26
C ASN A 44 -15.82 5.05 -15.01
N GLU A 45 -15.23 4.04 -14.34
CA GLU A 45 -15.76 3.52 -13.08
C GLU A 45 -15.16 4.27 -11.89
N LEU A 46 -15.99 5.04 -11.20
CA LEU A 46 -15.57 5.90 -10.08
C LEU A 46 -15.90 5.32 -8.69
N LYS A 47 -16.57 4.16 -8.64
CA LYS A 47 -17.08 3.57 -7.39
C LYS A 47 -15.97 3.28 -6.37
N PHE A 48 -14.77 2.90 -6.83
CA PHE A 48 -13.63 2.63 -5.95
C PHE A 48 -13.06 3.88 -5.28
N LEU A 49 -13.32 5.08 -5.82
CA LEU A 49 -12.77 6.34 -5.28
C LEU A 49 -13.22 6.59 -3.85
N LYS A 50 -14.46 6.23 -3.49
CA LYS A 50 -14.95 6.35 -2.11
C LYS A 50 -14.06 5.54 -1.17
N THR A 51 -13.80 4.28 -1.51
CA THR A 51 -12.92 3.41 -0.72
C THR A 51 -11.51 3.96 -0.65
N LEU A 52 -10.96 4.43 -1.78
CA LEU A 52 -9.63 5.03 -1.83
C LEU A 52 -9.51 6.22 -0.86
N VAL A 53 -10.42 7.19 -0.94
CA VAL A 53 -10.42 8.37 -0.06
C VAL A 53 -10.55 7.96 1.40
N THR A 54 -11.47 7.04 1.73
CA THR A 54 -11.63 6.59 3.11
C THR A 54 -10.40 5.84 3.63
N ALA A 55 -9.74 5.03 2.81
CA ALA A 55 -8.53 4.30 3.18
C ALA A 55 -7.36 5.26 3.41
N THR A 56 -7.21 6.30 2.57
CA THR A 56 -6.18 7.32 2.76
C THR A 56 -6.40 8.12 4.04
N ILE A 57 -7.64 8.52 4.34
CA ILE A 57 -7.95 9.20 5.62
C ILE A 57 -7.65 8.28 6.81
N LEU A 58 -8.03 7.01 6.70
CA LEU A 58 -7.74 6.01 7.73
C LEU A 58 -6.24 5.80 7.91
N GLU A 59 -5.47 5.73 6.82
CA GLU A 59 -4.01 5.61 6.86
C GLU A 59 -3.38 6.79 7.61
N ILE A 60 -3.79 8.02 7.27
CA ILE A 60 -3.32 9.23 7.96
C ILE A 60 -3.65 9.16 9.46
N ALA A 61 -4.89 8.78 9.81
CA ALA A 61 -5.31 8.66 11.20
C ALA A 61 -4.50 7.61 11.96
N LEU A 62 -4.31 6.42 11.37
CA LEU A 62 -3.53 5.34 11.97
C LEU A 62 -2.07 5.75 12.15
N VAL A 63 -1.43 6.35 11.14
CA VAL A 63 -0.06 6.83 11.26
C VAL A 63 0.04 7.92 12.33
N THR A 64 -0.91 8.85 12.39
CA THR A 64 -0.91 9.89 13.43
C THR A 64 -0.95 9.30 14.84
N VAL A 65 -1.72 8.23 15.06
CA VAL A 65 -1.84 7.58 16.38
C VAL A 65 -0.69 6.60 16.67
N PHE A 66 -0.15 5.91 15.66
CA PHE A 66 0.74 4.76 15.80
C PHE A 66 2.11 4.92 15.10
N HIS A 67 2.73 6.10 15.16
CA HIS A 67 4.04 6.39 14.51
C HIS A 67 5.26 6.23 15.43
N THR A 68 5.16 5.50 16.54
CA THR A 68 6.28 5.41 17.51
C THR A 68 7.52 4.71 16.95
N THR A 69 7.34 3.86 15.93
CA THR A 69 8.43 3.18 15.23
C THR A 69 8.19 3.13 13.73
N LEU A 70 9.27 3.12 12.94
CA LEU A 70 9.19 2.94 11.49
C LEU A 70 8.50 1.62 11.11
N ALA A 71 8.68 0.58 11.92
CA ALA A 71 8.03 -0.72 11.72
C ALA A 71 6.50 -0.61 11.77
N GLN A 72 5.93 0.15 12.71
CA GLN A 72 4.49 0.37 12.79
C GLN A 72 3.96 1.07 11.55
N VAL A 73 4.63 2.13 11.10
CA VAL A 73 4.23 2.86 9.88
C VAL A 73 4.23 1.95 8.66
N ILE A 74 5.25 1.10 8.49
CA ILE A 74 5.34 0.14 7.39
C ILE A 74 4.22 -0.91 7.47
N LEU A 75 3.88 -1.39 8.66
CA LEU A 75 2.79 -2.36 8.84
C LEU A 75 1.42 -1.75 8.53
N ILE A 76 1.20 -0.48 8.91
CA ILE A 76 -0.02 0.27 8.56
C ILE A 76 -0.12 0.41 7.04
N LEU A 77 0.97 0.85 6.39
CA LEU A 77 1.04 0.96 4.93
C LEU A 77 0.76 -0.38 4.25
N LEU A 78 1.36 -1.48 4.72
CA LEU A 78 1.12 -2.82 4.20
C LEU A 78 -0.36 -3.22 4.32
N GLY A 79 -0.97 -2.99 5.49
CA GLY A 79 -2.37 -3.30 5.74
C GLY A 79 -3.31 -2.51 4.83
N ILE A 80 -3.09 -1.21 4.69
CA ILE A 80 -3.89 -0.33 3.81
C ILE A 80 -3.70 -0.71 2.34
N ALA A 81 -2.46 -0.96 1.90
CA ALA A 81 -2.16 -1.36 0.54
C ALA A 81 -2.83 -2.71 0.18
N LEU A 82 -2.76 -3.69 1.08
CA LEU A 82 -3.42 -4.98 0.90
C LEU A 82 -4.95 -4.84 0.86
N PHE A 83 -5.52 -4.04 1.78
CA PHE A 83 -6.95 -3.75 1.81
C PHE A 83 -7.42 -3.11 0.49
N LEU A 84 -6.72 -2.07 0.03
CA LEU A 84 -7.03 -1.40 -1.23
C LEU A 84 -6.92 -2.35 -2.41
N PHE A 85 -5.90 -3.20 -2.45
CA PHE A 85 -5.74 -4.20 -3.50
C PHE A 85 -6.93 -5.16 -3.57
N VAL A 86 -7.31 -5.76 -2.43
CA VAL A 86 -8.43 -6.71 -2.35
C VAL A 86 -9.76 -6.05 -2.72
N VAL A 87 -10.02 -4.83 -2.24
CA VAL A 87 -11.27 -4.12 -2.55
C VAL A 87 -11.32 -3.68 -4.02
N ASN A 88 -10.19 -3.27 -4.61
CA ASN A 88 -10.15 -2.94 -6.04
C ASN A 88 -10.40 -4.17 -6.91
N ILE A 89 -9.83 -5.33 -6.55
CA ILE A 89 -10.15 -6.61 -7.21
C ILE A 89 -11.66 -6.87 -7.12
N TRP A 90 -12.25 -6.71 -5.95
CA TRP A 90 -13.69 -6.90 -5.74
C TRP A 90 -14.54 -6.01 -6.63
N TYR A 91 -14.23 -4.70 -6.75
CA TYR A 91 -14.92 -3.80 -7.66
C TYR A 91 -14.82 -4.22 -9.13
N VAL A 92 -13.64 -4.68 -9.56
CA VAL A 92 -13.44 -5.17 -10.93
C VAL A 92 -14.31 -6.39 -11.22
N PHE A 93 -14.44 -7.32 -10.28
CA PHE A 93 -15.31 -8.49 -10.45
C PHE A 93 -16.80 -8.17 -10.38
N LEU A 94 -17.23 -7.29 -9.46
CA LEU A 94 -18.63 -6.86 -9.38
C LEU A 94 -19.12 -6.18 -10.67
N ARG A 95 -18.25 -5.41 -11.34
CA ARG A 95 -18.57 -4.83 -12.66
C ARG A 95 -18.85 -5.90 -13.71
N LYS A 96 -18.16 -7.04 -13.63
CA LYS A 96 -18.22 -8.12 -14.63
C LYS A 96 -19.39 -9.09 -14.41
N ALA A 97 -20.19 -8.93 -13.36
CA ALA A 97 -21.40 -9.72 -13.11
C ALA A 97 -22.65 -8.95 -13.58
N PRO A 98 -23.02 -9.00 -14.87
CA PRO A 98 -24.36 -8.62 -15.29
C PRO A 98 -25.34 -9.73 -14.88
N GLY A 99 -26.38 -9.35 -14.16
CA GLY A 99 -27.66 -10.07 -14.20
C GLY A 99 -28.41 -9.70 -15.47
#